data_AF-A0A831LT89-F1
#
_entry.id   AF-A0A831LT89-F1
#
_cell.length_a   1.000
_cell.length_b   1.000
_cell.length_c   1.000
_cell.angle_alpha   90.00
_cell.angle_beta   90.00
_cell.angle_gamma   90.00
#
_symmetry.space_group_name_H-M   'P 1'
#
loop_
_entity.id
_entity.type
_entity.pdbx_description
1 polymer ?
#
loop_
_entity_poly.entity_id
_entity_poly.type
_entity_poly.pdbx_seq_one_letter_code
_entity_poly.pdbx_strand_id
1 'polypeptide(L)'
;MKRIFAAGGLLARHLSAFEPRSGQLRMAEAVQHVLAAGESAEEEGQVARVLLVEAETGIGKTLAYFIPALLSGQRLVVSTATITLQDQILKKEIPLIERVLGKKAAALCVKGRQNYLCLY
;
A
#
# COMPACT_ATOMS: atom_id res chain seq x y z
N MET A 1 8.00 -5.17 9.97
CA MET A 1 8.18 -3.96 9.14
C MET A 1 9.48 -3.17 9.35
N LYS A 2 10.13 -3.21 10.53
CA LYS A 2 11.38 -2.46 10.82
C LYS A 2 12.50 -2.56 9.76
N ARG A 3 12.72 -3.74 9.17
CA ARG A 3 13.72 -3.95 8.09
C ARG A 3 13.48 -3.08 6.84
N ILE A 4 12.28 -2.53 6.68
CA ILE A 4 11.89 -1.72 5.53
C ILE A 4 11.92 -0.23 5.87
N PHE A 5 11.32 0.17 7.00
CA PHE A 5 11.07 1.57 7.36
C PHE A 5 12.07 2.20 8.35
N ALA A 6 13.04 1.45 8.90
CA ALA A 6 14.06 2.00 9.79
C ALA A 6 15.15 2.80 9.05
N ALA A 7 15.99 3.54 9.78
CA ALA A 7 17.08 4.40 9.26
C ALA A 7 18.08 3.71 8.30
N GLY A 8 18.24 2.39 8.39
CA GLY A 8 19.05 1.58 7.45
C GLY A 8 18.25 0.53 6.67
N GLY A 9 16.92 0.66 6.69
CA GLY A 9 15.99 -0.28 6.06
C GLY A 9 16.01 -0.21 4.53
N LEU A 10 15.20 -1.05 3.89
CA LEU A 10 15.10 -1.10 2.43
C LEU A 10 14.74 0.25 1.79
N LEU A 11 13.89 1.05 2.44
CA LEU A 11 13.53 2.37 1.92
C LEU A 11 14.72 3.32 1.90
N ALA A 12 15.51 3.36 2.97
CA ALA A 12 16.72 4.19 3.05
C ALA A 12 17.74 3.87 1.94
N ARG A 13 17.76 2.63 1.45
CA ARG A 13 18.68 2.18 0.38
C ARG A 13 18.24 2.60 -1.03
N HIS A 14 16.94 2.85 -1.23
CA HIS A 14 16.36 3.15 -2.55
C HIS A 14 15.91 4.60 -2.69
N LEU A 15 15.80 5.33 -1.57
CA LEU A 15 15.35 6.71 -1.51
C LEU A 15 16.41 7.54 -0.79
N SER A 16 17.16 8.32 -1.55
CA SER A 16 18.28 9.14 -1.04
C SER A 16 17.88 10.16 0.04
N ALA A 17 16.64 10.64 0.00
CA ALA A 17 16.07 11.57 0.97
C ALA A 17 15.08 10.90 1.95
N PHE A 18 15.21 9.59 2.17
CA PHE A 18 14.35 8.90 3.13
C PHE A 18 14.71 9.24 4.56
N GLU A 19 13.69 9.65 5.31
CA GLU A 19 13.77 9.88 6.74
C GLU A 19 12.80 8.91 7.44
N PRO A 20 13.27 8.14 8.43
CA PRO A 20 12.40 7.26 9.20
C PRO A 20 11.37 8.05 9.97
N ARG A 21 10.09 7.72 9.76
CA ARG A 21 8.98 8.33 10.50
C ARG A 21 8.29 7.26 11.33
N SER A 22 8.24 7.48 12.65
CA SER A 22 7.60 6.53 13.59
C SER A 22 6.14 6.27 13.22
N GLY A 23 5.40 7.30 12.79
CA GLY A 23 4.02 7.16 12.30
C GLY A 23 3.90 6.24 11.08
N GLN A 24 4.84 6.33 10.14
CA GLN A 24 4.87 5.47 8.95
C GLN A 24 5.11 4.00 9.31
N LEU A 25 6.07 3.74 10.21
CA LEU A 25 6.33 2.38 10.72
C LEU A 25 5.13 1.83 11.49
N ARG A 26 4.53 2.61 12.39
CA ARG A 26 3.34 2.20 13.16
C ARG A 26 2.17 1.84 12.25
N MET A 27 1.89 2.67 11.24
CA MET A 27 0.85 2.40 10.26
C MET A 27 1.12 1.09 9.50
N ALA A 28 2.36 0.87 9.06
CA ALA A 28 2.72 -0.36 8.36
C ALA A 28 2.58 -1.62 9.23
N GLU A 29 2.96 -1.54 10.51
CA GLU A 29 2.79 -2.63 11.47
C GLU A 29 1.31 -2.90 11.77
N ALA A 30 0.49 -1.86 11.90
CA ALA A 30 -0.95 -1.98 12.10
C ALA A 30 -1.64 -2.66 10.89
N VAL A 31 -1.28 -2.24 9.66
CA VAL A 31 -1.80 -2.86 8.44
C VAL A 31 -1.36 -4.33 8.35
N GLN A 32 -0.08 -4.62 8.61
CA GLN A 32 0.42 -6.00 8.64
C GLN A 32 -0.38 -6.87 9.63
N HIS A 33 -0.66 -6.35 10.82
CA HIS A 33 -1.37 -7.09 11.87
C HIS A 33 -2.82 -7.41 11.48
N VAL A 34 -3.54 -6.43 10.90
CA VAL A 34 -4.93 -6.64 10.47
C VAL A 34 -5.02 -7.64 9.32
N LEU A 35 -4.08 -7.62 8.38
CA LEU A 35 -4.05 -8.55 7.26
C LEU A 35 -3.70 -9.99 7.67
N ALA A 36 -2.73 -10.15 8.58
CA ALA A 36 -2.32 -11.48 9.07
C ALA A 36 -3.44 -12.18 9.85
N ALA A 37 -4.25 -11.43 10.58
CA ALA A 37 -5.33 -11.99 11.36
C ALA A 37 -6.58 -12.38 10.55
N GLY A 38 -6.64 -11.99 9.26
CA GLY A 38 -7.70 -12.40 8.33
C GLY A 38 -7.47 -13.79 7.73
N GLU A 39 -6.28 -14.38 7.85
CA GLU A 39 -5.97 -15.72 7.33
C GLU A 39 -6.61 -16.85 8.15
N SER A 40 -7.02 -16.57 9.39
CA SER A 40 -7.73 -17.52 10.27
C SER A 40 -9.25 -17.40 10.17
N ALA A 41 -9.78 -16.59 9.25
CA ALA A 41 -11.19 -16.18 9.19
C ALA A 41 -12.05 -17.03 8.22
N GLU A 42 -11.60 -18.24 7.86
CA GLU A 42 -12.43 -19.20 7.11
C GLU A 42 -13.56 -19.82 7.96
N GLU A 43 -13.65 -19.46 9.25
CA GLU A 43 -14.77 -19.85 10.11
C GLU A 43 -15.99 -18.94 9.89
N GLU A 44 -17.12 -19.55 9.52
CA GLU A 44 -18.42 -18.87 9.37
C GLU A 44 -18.77 -18.08 10.63
N GLY A 45 -18.96 -16.75 10.47
CA GLY A 45 -19.39 -15.84 11.54
C GLY A 45 -18.35 -14.86 12.04
N GLN A 46 -17.10 -14.88 11.53
CA GLN A 46 -16.11 -13.87 11.90
C GLN A 46 -16.36 -12.50 11.25
N VAL A 47 -16.29 -11.45 12.07
CA VAL A 47 -16.39 -10.05 11.65
C VAL A 47 -15.10 -9.64 10.93
N ALA A 48 -15.22 -9.04 9.75
CA ALA A 48 -14.08 -8.47 9.03
C ALA A 48 -13.34 -7.46 9.92
N ARG A 49 -12.02 -7.61 10.08
CA ARG A 49 -11.23 -6.70 10.89
C ARG A 49 -11.05 -5.37 10.15
N VAL A 50 -11.36 -4.27 10.84
CA VAL A 50 -11.26 -2.91 10.30
C VAL A 50 -10.16 -2.16 11.03
N LEU A 51 -9.27 -1.52 10.27
CA LEU A 51 -8.29 -0.57 10.78
C LEU A 51 -8.63 0.84 10.30
N LEU A 52 -8.80 1.77 11.23
CA LEU A 52 -8.90 3.19 10.94
C LEU A 52 -7.57 3.87 11.29
N VAL A 53 -6.99 4.61 10.34
CA VAL A 53 -5.76 5.37 10.55
C VAL A 53 -5.97 6.80 10.10
N GLU A 54 -5.79 7.74 11.02
CA GLU A 54 -5.63 9.15 10.70
C GLU A 54 -4.14 9.45 10.48
N ALA A 55 -3.83 10.14 9.39
CA ALA A 55 -2.47 10.45 9.02
C ALA A 55 -2.41 11.75 8.23
N GLU A 56 -1.44 12.61 8.52
CA GLU A 56 -1.16 13.86 7.80
C GLU A 56 -0.56 13.61 6.41
N THR A 57 -0.72 14.55 5.48
CA THR A 57 -0.12 14.46 4.13
C THR A 57 1.41 14.37 4.20
N GLY A 58 2.05 13.81 3.17
CA GLY A 58 3.51 13.76 3.09
C GLY A 58 4.22 12.70 3.95
N ILE A 59 3.53 12.00 4.86
CA ILE A 59 4.17 10.95 5.70
C ILE A 59 4.55 9.67 4.95
N GLY A 60 4.22 9.57 3.65
CA GLY A 60 4.42 8.35 2.86
C GLY A 60 3.40 7.25 3.19
N LYS A 61 2.13 7.63 3.36
CA LYS A 61 1.00 6.72 3.67
C LYS A 61 0.91 5.55 2.70
N THR A 62 1.09 5.80 1.40
CA THR A 62 1.03 4.73 0.40
C THR A 62 2.01 3.63 0.71
N LEU A 63 3.28 3.95 0.93
CA LEU A 63 4.27 2.91 1.27
C LEU A 63 3.87 2.14 2.53
N ALA A 64 3.33 2.83 3.54
CA ALA A 64 2.94 2.23 4.80
C ALA A 64 1.81 1.20 4.67
N TYR A 65 0.77 1.43 3.86
CA TYR A 65 -0.28 0.43 3.66
C TYR A 65 0.06 -0.58 2.55
N PHE A 66 0.75 -0.16 1.50
CA PHE A 66 0.90 -0.96 0.28
C PHE A 66 1.98 -2.03 0.42
N ILE A 67 3.10 -1.72 1.10
CA ILE A 67 4.18 -2.68 1.33
C ILE A 67 3.71 -3.91 2.13
N PRO A 68 3.12 -3.77 3.34
CA PRO A 68 2.63 -4.94 4.08
C PRO A 68 1.53 -5.67 3.33
N ALA A 69 0.65 -4.96 2.60
CA ALA A 69 -0.39 -5.59 1.78
C ALA A 69 0.15 -6.40 0.60
N LEU A 70 1.19 -5.93 -0.08
CA LEU A 70 1.81 -6.71 -1.15
C LEU A 70 2.56 -7.93 -0.58
N LEU A 71 3.15 -7.79 0.60
CA LEU A 71 3.86 -8.87 1.28
C LEU A 71 2.94 -9.94 1.87
N SER A 72 1.66 -9.63 2.14
CA SER A 72 0.69 -10.66 2.54
C SER A 72 0.31 -11.60 1.38
N GLY A 73 0.62 -11.22 0.13
CA GLY A 73 0.27 -12.02 -1.05
C GLY A 73 -1.23 -12.05 -1.36
N GLN A 74 -2.05 -11.33 -0.60
CA GLN A 74 -3.49 -11.23 -0.81
C GLN A 74 -3.82 -10.27 -1.96
N ARG A 75 -5.01 -10.41 -2.55
CA ARG A 75 -5.52 -9.44 -3.54
C ARG A 75 -5.83 -8.11 -2.85
N LEU A 76 -5.18 -7.04 -3.29
CA LEU A 76 -5.34 -5.70 -2.74
C LEU A 76 -6.23 -4.83 -3.64
N VAL A 77 -7.26 -4.21 -3.06
CA VAL A 77 -8.05 -3.15 -3.69
C VAL A 77 -7.76 -1.84 -2.98
N VAL A 78 -7.33 -0.81 -3.73
CA VAL A 78 -7.08 0.53 -3.20
C VAL A 78 -8.10 1.49 -3.79
N SER A 79 -8.91 2.11 -2.93
CA SER A 79 -9.83 3.18 -3.31
C SER A 79 -9.24 4.55 -2.94
N THR A 80 -9.37 5.53 -3.82
CA THR A 80 -8.86 6.89 -3.63
C THR A 80 -9.77 7.90 -4.32
N ALA A 81 -9.70 9.16 -3.90
CA ALA A 81 -10.71 10.18 -4.22
C ALA A 81 -10.72 10.64 -5.69
N THR A 82 -9.58 10.61 -6.39
CA THR A 82 -9.48 11.20 -7.74
C THR A 82 -8.69 10.32 -8.71
N ILE A 83 -8.95 10.49 -10.01
CA ILE A 83 -8.22 9.81 -11.09
C ILE A 83 -6.73 10.18 -11.06
N THR A 84 -6.40 11.43 -10.72
CA THR A 84 -5.00 11.87 -10.57
C THR A 84 -4.26 11.09 -9.50
N LEU A 85 -4.92 10.80 -8.36
CA LEU A 85 -4.33 9.97 -7.30
C LEU A 85 -4.18 8.52 -7.74
N GLN A 86 -5.14 7.97 -8.49
CA GLN A 86 -5.01 6.63 -9.09
C GLN A 86 -3.80 6.56 -10.04
N ASP A 87 -3.65 7.55 -10.91
CA ASP A 87 -2.51 7.65 -11.83
C ASP A 87 -1.18 7.80 -11.10
N GLN A 88 -1.15 8.55 -9.99
CA GLN A 88 0.03 8.67 -9.14
C GLN A 88 0.41 7.30 -8.54
N ILE A 89 -0.55 6.56 -7.99
CA ILE A 89 -0.33 5.23 -7.43
C ILE A 89 0.28 4.30 -8.51
N LEU A 90 -0.33 4.26 -9.69
CA LEU A 90 0.11 3.40 -10.80
C LEU A 90 1.47 3.78 -11.38
N LYS A 91 1.69 5.06 -11.68
CA LYS A 91 2.84 5.51 -12.47
C LYS A 91 4.07 5.82 -11.62
N LYS A 92 3.88 6.09 -10.32
CA LYS A 92 4.97 6.48 -9.41
C LYS A 92 5.13 5.52 -8.24
N GLU A 93 4.06 5.24 -7.51
CA GLU A 93 4.17 4.57 -6.22
C GLU A 93 4.38 3.07 -6.35
N ILE A 94 3.64 2.40 -7.24
CA ILE A 94 3.84 0.97 -7.54
C ILE A 94 5.26 0.73 -8.10
N PRO A 95 5.75 1.43 -9.14
CA PRO A 95 7.13 1.25 -9.62
C PRO A 95 8.19 1.52 -8.56
N LEU A 96 7.94 2.43 -7.62
CA LEU A 96 8.83 2.64 -6.48
C LEU A 96 8.83 1.43 -5.53
N ILE A 97 7.64 0.91 -5.17
CA ILE A 97 7.49 -0.26 -4.30
C ILE A 97 8.14 -1.48 -4.94
N GLU A 98 7.95 -1.70 -6.25
CA GLU A 98 8.57 -2.81 -6.98
C GLU A 98 10.10 -2.74 -6.91
N ARG A 99 10.68 -1.56 -7.08
CA ARG A 99 12.13 -1.35 -6.94
C ARG A 99 12.61 -1.62 -5.52
N VAL A 100 11.89 -1.12 -4.51
CA VAL A 100 12.25 -1.30 -3.09
C VAL A 100 12.18 -2.77 -2.66
N LEU A 101 11.19 -3.51 -3.13
CA LEU A 101 10.95 -4.90 -2.73
C LEU A 101 11.59 -5.94 -3.65
N GLY A 102 12.03 -5.54 -4.85
CA GLY A 102 12.51 -6.46 -5.88
C GLY A 102 11.41 -7.42 -6.38
N LYS A 103 10.13 -7.03 -6.28
CA LYS A 103 8.97 -7.86 -6.66
C LYS A 103 8.02 -7.07 -7.53
N LYS A 104 7.53 -7.70 -8.61
CA LYS A 104 6.50 -7.15 -9.48
C LYS A 104 5.14 -7.18 -8.79
N ALA A 105 4.34 -6.13 -8.96
CA ALA A 105 2.94 -6.07 -8.54
C ALA A 105 2.05 -6.05 -9.77
N ALA A 106 1.24 -7.10 -9.97
CA ALA A 106 0.23 -7.11 -11.02
C ALA A 106 -0.91 -6.14 -10.65
N ALA A 107 -0.82 -4.91 -11.15
CA ALA A 107 -1.76 -3.84 -10.84
C ALA A 107 -2.63 -3.49 -12.05
N LEU A 108 -3.93 -3.27 -11.79
CA LEU A 108 -4.90 -2.75 -12.74
C LEU A 108 -5.60 -1.54 -12.10
N CYS A 109 -5.97 -0.56 -12.93
CA CYS A 109 -6.78 0.58 -12.49
C CYS A 109 -8.14 0.57 -13.18
N VAL A 110 -9.18 0.68 -12.37
CA VAL A 110 -10.57 0.75 -12.82
C VAL A 110 -11.02 2.21 -12.77
N LYS A 111 -11.48 2.74 -13.90
CA LYS A 111 -12.03 4.10 -14.02
C LYS A 111 -13.49 4.04 -14.44
N GLY A 112 -14.22 5.14 -14.27
CA GLY A 112 -15.59 5.24 -14.81
C GLY A 112 -15.60 5.19 -16.34
N ARG A 113 -16.66 4.66 -16.95
CA ARG A 113 -16.79 4.44 -18.40
C ARG A 113 -16.43 5.66 -19.27
N GLN A 114 -16.77 6.86 -18.81
CA GLN A 114 -16.47 8.14 -19.49
C GLN A 114 -14.96 8.43 -19.66
N ASN A 115 -14.08 7.65 -19.03
CA ASN A 115 -12.62 7.78 -19.14
C ASN A 115 -12.01 6.81 -20.17
N TYR A 116 -12.84 6.12 -20.94
CA TYR A 116 -12.41 5.20 -22.00
C TYR A 116 -12.92 5.71 -23.35
N LEU A 117 -12.10 5.52 -24.38
CA LEU A 117 -12.51 5.83 -25.76
C LEU A 117 -13.62 4.88 -26.19
N CYS A 118 -14.70 5.43 -26.74
CA CYS A 118 -15.68 4.64 -27.47
C CYS A 118 -15.17 4.47 -28.90
N LEU A 119 -15.05 3.21 -29.36
CA LEU A 119 -14.60 2.89 -30.72
C LEU A 119 -15.77 2.73 -31.71
N TYR A 120 -16.99 3.03 -31.26
CA TYR A 120 -18.24 2.88 -32.01
C TYR A 120 -19.00 4.21 -32.05
#